data_AF-A0A7X6PEZ3-F1
#
_entry.id   AF-A0A7X6PEZ3-F1
#
_cell.length_a   1.000
_cell.length_b   1.000
_cell.length_c   1.000
_cell.angle_alpha   90.00
_cell.angle_beta   90.00
_cell.angle_gamma   90.00
#
_symmetry.space_group_name_H-M   'P 1'
#
loop_
_entity.id
_entity.type
_entity.pdbx_description
1 polymer ?
#
loop_
_entity_poly.entity_id
_entity_poly.type
_entity_poly.pdbx_seq_one_letter_code
_entity_poly.pdbx_strand_id
1 'polypeptide(L)'
;MNEKYYCRTCKRQTNHSIIHEVKTQGERDEGYFQWVYTYSLIQCLGCETISFLETYGDSEMVEIYEEEGKCEYYENKTIYPYYLENVNELESTHYIPSPIREIYNETISAYKANCLILSAGGLRAIIEATCNYLEVRKDSLSTRIDLLHEKGYLTLNESKRLHAIRFLGNDALHEIENPPKESLIILFEVVNHLLENLFISDSKIKGRLETIIDTYEEFIKLLCHKITKEMVGKDASLPEILGKSQRLIPMEYLTEFESTLIDEINLSKLDFISLPGNKCERKYRIEKYPGSVFDW
;
A
#
# COMPACT_ATOMS: atom_id res chain seq x y z
N MET A 1 13.58 31.68 19.39
CA MET A 1 13.21 30.88 18.20
C MET A 1 12.05 29.99 18.59
N ASN A 2 10.92 30.04 17.89
CA ASN A 2 9.83 29.09 18.16
C ASN A 2 10.22 27.74 17.57
N GLU A 3 10.51 26.79 18.45
CA GLU A 3 10.77 25.40 18.11
C GLU A 3 9.56 24.79 17.38
N LYS A 4 9.83 23.95 16.37
CA LYS A 4 8.79 23.31 15.55
C LYS A 4 8.67 21.84 15.94
N TYR A 5 7.44 21.40 16.14
CA TYR A 5 7.13 20.03 16.49
C TYR A 5 6.46 19.31 15.31
N TYR A 6 6.58 17.99 15.25
CA TYR A 6 5.91 17.19 14.23
C TYR A 6 4.39 17.21 14.46
N CYS A 7 3.62 17.47 13.40
CA CYS A 7 2.17 17.35 13.44
C CYS A 7 1.72 16.10 12.67
N ARG A 8 1.01 15.19 13.34
CA ARG A 8 0.48 13.94 12.77
C ARG A 8 -0.49 14.12 11.61
N THR A 9 -1.22 15.23 11.56
CA THR A 9 -2.17 15.53 10.48
C THR A 9 -1.47 16.19 9.31
N CYS A 10 -0.57 17.16 9.56
CA CYS A 10 0.20 17.80 8.49
C CYS A 10 1.35 16.92 7.96
N LYS A 11 1.71 15.85 8.68
CA LYS A 11 2.84 14.95 8.40
C LYS A 11 4.18 15.67 8.21
N ARG A 12 4.40 16.76 8.94
CA ARG A 12 5.62 17.59 8.88
C ARG A 12 5.82 18.40 10.16
N GLN A 13 7.02 18.94 10.35
CA GLN A 13 7.29 19.90 11.41
C GLN A 13 6.53 21.21 11.19
N THR A 14 5.80 21.67 12.21
CA THR A 14 4.94 22.86 12.17
C THR A 14 5.06 23.65 13.47
N ASN A 15 4.61 24.90 13.43
CA ASN A 15 4.50 25.71 14.64
C ASN A 15 3.34 25.21 15.50
N HIS A 16 3.55 25.10 16.80
CA HIS A 16 2.53 24.71 17.77
C HIS A 16 2.40 25.78 18.86
N SER A 17 1.18 25.90 19.40
CA SER A 17 0.93 26.63 20.65
C SER A 17 0.83 25.64 21.80
N ILE A 18 1.28 26.05 22.99
CA ILE A 18 1.12 25.27 24.21
C ILE A 18 -0.23 25.64 24.83
N ILE A 19 -1.15 24.69 24.92
CA ILE A 19 -2.47 24.85 25.55
C ILE A 19 -2.33 24.77 27.07
N HIS A 20 -1.55 23.79 27.54
CA HIS A 20 -1.35 23.52 28.97
C HIS A 20 0.03 22.91 29.18
N GLU A 21 0.65 23.20 30.32
CA GLU A 21 1.98 22.73 30.66
C GLU A 21 2.07 22.44 32.16
N VAL A 22 2.65 21.30 32.52
CA VAL A 22 2.93 20.88 33.88
C VAL A 22 4.42 20.55 33.99
N LYS A 23 5.11 21.18 34.94
CA LYS A 23 6.52 20.89 35.23
C LYS A 23 6.66 20.12 36.52
N THR A 24 7.46 19.07 36.50
CA THR A 24 7.89 18.34 37.68
C THR A 24 9.40 18.28 37.67
N GLN A 25 10.01 18.54 38.82
CA GLN A 25 11.46 18.54 38.96
C GLN A 25 11.84 17.85 40.26
N GLY A 26 13.07 17.38 40.34
CA GLY A 26 13.60 16.79 41.55
C GLY A 26 15.11 16.67 41.51
N GLU A 27 15.64 16.19 42.62
CA GLU A 27 17.07 16.00 42.81
C GLU A 27 17.36 14.63 43.42
N ARG A 28 18.57 14.13 43.19
CA ARG A 28 19.14 12.94 43.81
C ARG A 28 20.58 13.23 44.23
N ASP A 29 21.13 12.33 45.05
CA ASP A 29 22.51 12.38 45.52
C ASP A 29 22.85 13.74 46.12
N GLU A 30 22.09 14.18 47.13
CA GLU A 30 22.31 15.46 47.83
C GLU A 30 22.40 16.70 46.90
N GLY A 31 21.74 16.63 45.74
CA GLY A 31 21.70 17.73 44.76
C GLY A 31 22.74 17.62 43.64
N TYR A 32 23.57 16.57 43.63
CA TYR A 32 24.53 16.32 42.52
C TYR A 32 23.83 15.97 41.21
N PHE A 33 22.63 15.38 41.28
CA PHE A 33 21.83 15.06 40.10
C PHE A 33 20.50 15.80 40.16
N GLN A 34 20.20 16.60 39.14
CA GLN A 34 18.94 17.35 39.02
C GLN A 34 18.25 16.97 37.73
N TRP A 35 16.93 16.78 37.78
CA TRP A 35 16.12 16.43 36.63
C TRP A 35 14.86 17.30 36.54
N VAL A 36 14.39 17.52 35.32
CA VAL A 36 13.18 18.26 35.00
C VAL A 36 12.40 17.49 33.94
N TYR A 37 11.13 17.23 34.23
CA TYR A 37 10.13 16.83 33.25
C TYR A 37 9.16 17.99 33.01
N THR A 38 8.88 18.25 31.73
CA THR A 38 7.83 19.17 31.29
C THR A 38 6.85 18.40 30.42
N TYR A 39 5.57 18.40 30.83
CA TYR A 39 4.47 17.76 30.14
C TYR A 39 3.55 18.83 29.55
N SER A 40 3.44 18.89 28.22
CA SER A 40 2.73 19.95 27.52
C SER A 40 1.70 19.40 26.55
N LEU A 41 0.49 19.96 26.57
CA LEU A 41 -0.49 19.79 25.50
C LEU A 41 -0.20 20.83 24.42
N ILE A 42 0.15 20.38 23.21
CA ILE A 42 0.51 21.25 22.10
C ILE A 42 -0.56 21.19 21.00
N GLN A 43 -0.85 22.33 20.38
CA GLN A 43 -1.81 22.45 19.28
C GLN A 43 -1.14 23.02 18.03
N CYS A 44 -1.24 22.30 16.92
CA CYS A 44 -0.71 22.75 15.63
C CYS A 44 -1.43 24.03 15.18
N LEU A 45 -0.66 25.08 14.86
CA LEU A 45 -1.21 26.36 14.38
C LEU A 45 -1.68 26.33 12.92
N GLY A 46 -1.53 25.21 12.22
CA GLY A 46 -1.97 25.05 10.82
C GLY A 46 -3.25 24.23 10.65
N CYS A 47 -3.41 23.16 11.43
CA CYS A 47 -4.55 22.23 11.31
C CYS A 47 -5.24 21.96 12.65
N GLU A 48 -4.90 22.72 13.69
CA GLU A 48 -5.50 22.67 15.03
C GLU A 48 -5.40 21.32 15.76
N THR A 49 -4.63 20.38 15.21
CA THR A 49 -4.44 19.05 15.79
C THR A 49 -3.69 19.14 17.12
N ILE A 50 -4.24 18.49 18.14
CA ILE A 50 -3.66 18.42 19.49
C ILE A 50 -2.78 17.16 19.63
N SER A 51 -1.62 17.32 20.26
CA SER A 51 -0.68 16.26 20.62
C SER A 51 -0.14 16.48 22.04
N PHE A 52 0.41 15.44 22.65
CA PHE A 52 1.06 15.53 23.97
C PHE A 52 2.58 15.53 23.79
N LEU A 53 3.27 16.48 24.40
CA LEU A 53 4.73 16.63 24.36
C LEU A 53 5.29 16.37 25.76
N GLU A 54 6.20 15.42 25.84
CA GLU A 54 7.02 15.16 27.02
C GLU A 54 8.43 15.69 26.72
N THR A 55 8.97 16.52 27.61
CA THR A 55 10.34 17.02 27.54
C THR A 55 11.06 16.65 28.82
N TYR A 56 12.22 16.01 28.69
CA TYR A 56 13.07 15.57 29.79
C TYR A 56 14.45 16.19 29.65
N GLY A 57 14.96 16.76 30.72
CA GLY A 57 16.34 17.21 30.82
C GLY A 57 16.90 16.88 32.19
N ASP A 58 18.20 16.60 32.25
CA ASP A 58 18.92 16.43 33.51
C ASP A 58 20.30 17.10 33.47
N SER A 59 20.95 17.14 34.63
CA SER A 59 22.26 17.77 34.81
C SER A 59 23.41 17.11 34.03
N GLU A 60 23.23 15.87 33.56
CA GLU A 60 24.23 15.12 32.78
C GLU A 60 24.02 15.24 31.26
N MET A 61 22.86 15.73 30.81
CA MET A 61 22.54 15.95 29.40
C MET A 61 23.24 17.21 28.84
N VAL A 62 24.57 17.13 28.74
CA VAL A 62 25.45 18.20 28.25
C VAL A 62 26.41 17.69 27.18
N GLU A 63 26.53 18.42 26.08
CA GLU A 63 27.56 18.22 25.07
C GLU A 63 28.73 19.16 25.35
N ILE A 64 29.93 18.58 25.49
CA ILE A 64 31.16 19.31 25.78
C ILE A 64 31.94 19.49 24.48
N TYR A 65 32.07 20.73 24.04
CA TYR A 65 32.85 21.10 22.86
C TYR A 65 34.27 21.49 23.31
N GLU A 66 35.17 20.50 23.33
CA GLU A 66 36.54 20.63 23.86
C GLU A 66 37.35 21.76 23.19
N GLU A 67 37.09 22.04 21.90
CA GLU A 67 37.81 23.06 21.14
C GLU A 67 37.46 24.51 21.54
N GLU A 68 36.28 24.74 22.12
CA GLU A 68 35.77 26.09 22.44
C GLU A 68 35.51 26.32 23.93
N GLY A 69 35.68 25.31 24.78
CA GLY A 69 35.35 25.38 26.20
C GLY A 69 33.86 25.66 26.47
N LYS A 70 32.99 25.33 25.51
CA LYS A 70 31.54 25.53 25.59
C LYS A 70 30.86 24.23 25.98
N CYS A 71 29.82 24.38 26.79
CA CYS A 71 28.93 23.30 27.20
C CYS A 71 27.52 23.64 26.70
N GLU A 72 26.89 22.74 25.95
CA GLU A 72 25.51 22.92 25.50
C GLU A 72 24.63 21.85 26.16
N TYR A 73 23.64 22.28 26.94
CA TYR A 73 22.66 21.35 27.52
C TYR A 73 21.60 21.02 26.47
N TYR A 74 21.19 19.76 26.42
CA TYR A 74 20.12 19.30 25.54
C TYR A 74 19.01 18.60 26.34
N GLU A 75 17.83 18.53 25.75
CA GLU A 75 16.66 17.90 26.33
C GLU A 75 16.10 16.86 25.36
N ASN A 76 15.63 15.73 25.88
CA ASN A 76 14.91 14.72 25.12
C ASN A 76 13.45 15.13 24.99
N LYS A 77 12.93 15.11 23.76
CA LYS A 77 11.55 15.51 23.46
C LYS A 77 10.81 14.37 22.77
N THR A 78 9.70 13.96 23.36
CA THR A 78 8.87 12.86 22.87
C THR A 78 7.45 13.37 22.63
N ILE A 79 6.94 13.21 21.40
CA ILE A 79 5.57 13.57 21.05
C ILE A 79 4.70 12.31 20.98
N TYR A 80 3.55 12.35 21.64
CA TYR A 80 2.55 11.31 21.66
C TYR A 80 1.26 11.75 20.92
N PRO A 81 0.61 10.83 20.16
CA PRO A 81 1.08 9.49 19.86
C PRO A 81 2.35 9.51 19.00
N TYR A 82 3.17 8.45 19.12
CA TYR A 82 4.39 8.32 18.33
C TYR A 82 4.10 8.46 16.84
N TYR A 83 5.05 9.05 16.12
CA TYR A 83 4.92 9.35 14.71
C TYR A 83 6.07 8.75 13.90
N LEU A 84 5.85 8.62 12.59
CA LEU A 84 6.89 8.20 11.68
C LEU A 84 7.76 9.37 11.29
N GLU A 85 9.04 9.25 11.58
CA GLU A 85 10.07 10.07 10.98
C GLU A 85 10.50 9.40 9.69
N ASN A 86 10.31 10.08 8.56
CA ASN A 86 10.87 9.73 7.25
C ASN A 86 10.33 8.46 6.58
N VAL A 87 9.30 7.80 7.13
CA VAL A 87 8.59 6.69 6.47
C VAL A 87 7.20 7.15 6.03
N ASN A 88 6.86 6.91 4.77
CA ASN A 88 5.51 7.13 4.26
C ASN A 88 4.63 5.92 4.56
N GLU A 89 3.48 6.14 5.21
CA GLU A 89 2.43 5.11 5.31
C GLU A 89 1.74 4.94 3.97
N LEU A 90 1.31 3.71 3.66
CA LEU A 90 0.44 3.46 2.53
C LEU A 90 -0.85 4.24 2.65
N GLU A 91 -1.25 4.86 1.55
CA GLU A 91 -2.57 5.45 1.40
C GLU A 91 -3.53 4.42 0.81
N SER A 92 -4.85 4.61 0.96
CA SER A 92 -5.86 3.71 0.36
C SER A 92 -5.73 2.24 0.79
N THR A 93 -5.33 1.99 2.04
CA THR A 93 -5.17 0.62 2.59
C THR A 93 -6.48 -0.17 2.61
N HIS A 94 -7.64 0.45 2.38
CA HIS A 94 -8.92 -0.23 2.25
C HIS A 94 -8.96 -1.24 1.08
N TYR A 95 -8.12 -1.07 0.05
CA TYR A 95 -7.97 -2.04 -1.04
C TYR A 95 -7.12 -3.27 -0.66
N ILE A 96 -6.34 -3.18 0.42
CA ILE A 96 -5.51 -4.29 0.88
C ILE A 96 -6.41 -5.30 1.64
N PRO A 97 -6.26 -6.61 1.40
CA PRO A 97 -6.97 -7.65 2.14
C PRO A 97 -6.81 -7.51 3.65
N SER A 98 -7.90 -7.74 4.42
CA SER A 98 -7.92 -7.49 5.88
C SER A 98 -6.75 -8.10 6.65
N PRO A 99 -6.40 -9.39 6.45
CA PRO A 99 -5.31 -10.00 7.20
C PRO A 99 -3.94 -9.32 6.95
N ILE A 100 -3.70 -8.86 5.71
CA ILE A 100 -2.46 -8.16 5.34
C ILE A 100 -2.47 -6.74 5.89
N ARG A 101 -3.62 -6.05 5.83
CA ARG A 101 -3.79 -4.69 6.37
C ARG A 101 -3.60 -4.66 7.89
N GLU A 102 -4.11 -5.66 8.60
CA GLU A 102 -3.98 -5.77 10.06
C GLU A 102 -2.51 -5.88 10.47
N ILE A 103 -1.79 -6.85 9.90
CA ILE A 103 -0.35 -7.01 10.20
C ILE A 103 0.48 -5.81 9.76
N TYR A 104 0.11 -5.14 8.66
CA TYR A 104 0.75 -3.89 8.24
C TYR A 104 0.61 -2.80 9.30
N ASN A 105 -0.60 -2.58 9.81
CA ASN A 105 -0.88 -1.55 10.81
C ASN A 105 -0.17 -1.84 12.14
N GLU A 106 -0.12 -3.12 12.57
CA GLU A 106 0.64 -3.53 13.74
C GLU A 106 2.14 -3.28 13.56
N THR A 107 2.68 -3.61 12.39
CA THR A 107 4.10 -3.40 12.05
C THR A 107 4.47 -1.92 12.06
N ILE A 108 3.62 -1.05 11.49
CA ILE A 108 3.80 0.40 11.52
C ILE A 108 3.74 0.93 12.96
N SER A 109 2.81 0.41 13.78
CA SER A 109 2.68 0.82 15.18
C SER A 109 3.90 0.43 16.01
N ALA A 110 4.43 -0.78 15.80
CA ALA A 110 5.68 -1.23 16.41
C ALA A 110 6.85 -0.31 16.04
N TYR A 111 6.95 0.08 14.77
CA TYR A 111 8.02 0.97 14.32
C TYR A 111 7.89 2.38 14.88
N LYS A 112 6.67 2.94 14.92
CA LYS A 112 6.38 4.23 15.59
C LYS A 112 6.84 4.20 17.06
N ALA A 113 6.59 3.10 17.76
CA ALA A 113 7.00 2.90 19.15
C ALA A 113 8.48 2.48 19.32
N ASN A 114 9.31 2.62 18.27
CA ASN A 114 10.73 2.24 18.27
C ASN A 114 11.00 0.76 18.64
N CYS A 115 10.02 -0.13 18.44
CA CYS A 115 10.14 -1.57 18.65
C CYS A 115 10.75 -2.22 17.40
N LEU A 116 12.04 -2.00 17.16
CA LEU A 116 12.71 -2.30 15.88
C LEU A 116 12.75 -3.80 15.54
N ILE A 117 13.00 -4.66 16.53
CA ILE A 117 12.98 -6.13 16.35
C ILE A 117 11.59 -6.61 15.90
N LEU A 118 10.53 -6.15 16.56
CA LEU A 118 9.16 -6.50 16.19
C LEU A 118 8.78 -5.92 14.83
N SER A 119 9.30 -4.74 14.48
CA SER A 119 9.09 -4.13 13.16
C SER A 119 9.70 -4.99 12.05
N ALA A 120 10.94 -5.48 12.24
CA ALA A 120 11.58 -6.42 11.31
C ALA A 120 10.77 -7.72 11.16
N GLY A 121 10.30 -8.28 12.28
CA GLY A 121 9.43 -9.45 12.27
C GLY A 121 8.10 -9.20 11.55
N GLY A 122 7.50 -8.04 11.77
CA GLY A 122 6.27 -7.60 11.11
C GLY A 122 6.43 -7.45 9.59
N LEU A 123 7.54 -6.87 9.12
CA LEU A 123 7.84 -6.77 7.68
C LEU A 123 7.90 -8.15 7.01
N ARG A 124 8.51 -9.14 7.69
CA ARG A 124 8.50 -10.53 7.22
C ARG A 124 7.09 -11.12 7.24
N ALA A 125 6.33 -10.90 8.31
CA ALA A 125 4.96 -11.38 8.45
C ALA A 125 4.04 -10.83 7.36
N ILE A 126 4.24 -9.59 6.92
CA ILE A 126 3.51 -9.00 5.78
C ILE A 126 3.78 -9.80 4.48
N ILE A 127 5.04 -10.18 4.21
CA ILE A 127 5.38 -11.02 3.04
C ILE A 127 4.72 -12.40 3.15
N GLU A 128 4.73 -13.00 4.35
CA GLU A 128 4.09 -14.30 4.59
C GLU A 128 2.58 -14.23 4.40
N ALA A 129 1.93 -13.18 4.92
CA ALA A 129 0.50 -12.92 4.76
C ALA A 129 0.15 -12.69 3.28
N THR A 130 0.98 -11.96 2.54
CA THR A 130 0.81 -11.73 1.09
C THR A 130 0.91 -13.05 0.32
N CYS A 131 1.94 -13.85 0.60
CA CYS A 131 2.07 -15.17 -0.02
C CYS A 131 0.89 -16.10 0.34
N ASN A 132 0.34 -16.00 1.56
CA ASN A 132 -0.81 -16.80 1.99
C ASN A 132 -2.07 -16.40 1.21
N TYR A 133 -2.30 -15.10 1.06
CA TYR A 133 -3.44 -14.55 0.32
C TYR A 133 -3.42 -14.92 -1.17
N LEU A 134 -2.23 -14.89 -1.79
CA LEU A 134 -2.03 -15.31 -3.18
C LEU A 134 -1.95 -16.84 -3.36
N GLU A 135 -2.26 -17.59 -2.30
CA GLU A 135 -2.23 -19.06 -2.26
C GLU A 135 -0.89 -19.68 -2.72
N VAL A 136 0.22 -18.96 -2.50
CA VAL A 136 1.58 -19.43 -2.76
C VAL A 136 2.07 -20.21 -1.54
N ARG A 137 1.84 -21.53 -1.58
CA ARG A 137 2.18 -22.46 -0.48
C ARG A 137 3.44 -23.27 -0.80
N LYS A 138 4.48 -23.11 0.03
CA LYS A 138 5.71 -23.91 0.06
C LYS A 138 6.29 -23.89 1.48
N ASP A 139 7.23 -24.81 1.72
CA ASP A 139 7.82 -25.05 3.04
C ASP A 139 8.67 -23.88 3.57
N SER A 140 9.26 -23.07 2.68
CA SER A 140 10.12 -21.95 3.11
C SER A 140 9.68 -20.62 2.50
N LEU A 141 9.81 -19.54 3.27
CA LEU A 141 9.55 -18.18 2.77
C LEU A 141 10.45 -17.84 1.56
N SER A 142 11.68 -18.36 1.52
CA SER A 142 12.57 -18.20 0.37
C SER A 142 11.91 -18.70 -0.92
N THR A 143 11.48 -19.96 -0.92
CA THR A 143 10.84 -20.57 -2.09
C THR A 143 9.51 -19.90 -2.46
N ARG A 144 8.82 -19.30 -1.50
CA ARG A 144 7.57 -18.57 -1.75
C ARG A 144 7.83 -17.24 -2.47
N ILE A 145 8.88 -16.52 -2.08
CA ILE A 145 9.33 -15.29 -2.75
C ILE A 145 9.75 -15.59 -4.19
N ASP A 146 10.51 -16.67 -4.40
CA ASP A 146 10.93 -17.10 -5.75
C ASP A 146 9.71 -17.40 -6.64
N LEU A 147 8.71 -18.10 -6.09
CA LEU A 147 7.46 -18.41 -6.79
C LEU A 147 6.62 -17.18 -7.12
N LEU A 148 6.65 -16.12 -6.30
CA LEU A 148 5.95 -14.88 -6.62
C LEU A 148 6.51 -14.25 -7.89
N HIS A 149 7.84 -14.30 -8.07
CA HIS A 149 8.48 -13.86 -9.31
C HIS A 149 8.14 -14.78 -10.48
N GLU A 150 8.22 -16.11 -10.31
CA GLU A 150 7.90 -17.06 -11.38
C GLU A 150 6.46 -16.94 -11.87
N LYS A 151 5.52 -16.61 -10.98
CA LYS A 151 4.11 -16.35 -11.32
C LYS A 151 3.85 -14.94 -11.88
N GLY A 152 4.87 -14.10 -11.99
CA GLY A 152 4.75 -12.75 -12.55
C GLY A 152 4.17 -11.70 -11.61
N TYR A 153 3.97 -12.01 -10.32
CA TYR A 153 3.54 -11.01 -9.33
C TYR A 153 4.64 -10.00 -9.01
N LEU A 154 5.91 -10.38 -9.23
CA LEU A 154 7.08 -9.56 -8.92
C LEU A 154 8.09 -9.61 -10.06
N THR A 155 8.85 -8.53 -10.19
CA THR A 155 10.09 -8.53 -10.97
C THR A 155 11.22 -9.24 -10.20
N LEU A 156 12.26 -9.66 -10.92
CA LEU A 156 13.44 -10.29 -10.32
C LEU A 156 14.11 -9.39 -9.25
N ASN A 157 14.11 -8.08 -9.49
CA ASN A 157 14.69 -7.12 -8.55
C ASN A 157 13.86 -6.97 -7.28
N GLU A 158 12.53 -7.01 -7.39
CA GLU A 158 11.64 -6.99 -6.22
C GLU A 158 11.82 -8.26 -5.39
N SER A 159 11.87 -9.43 -6.02
CA SER A 159 12.16 -10.70 -5.31
C SER A 159 13.46 -10.61 -4.50
N LYS A 160 14.56 -10.12 -5.10
CA LYS A 160 15.84 -9.91 -4.39
C LYS A 160 15.69 -8.97 -3.19
N ARG A 161 14.91 -7.90 -3.31
CA ARG A 161 14.65 -6.96 -2.20
C ARG A 161 13.82 -7.62 -1.09
N LEU A 162 12.85 -8.47 -1.43
CA LEU A 162 12.09 -9.24 -0.43
C LEU A 162 12.96 -10.25 0.32
N HIS A 163 13.98 -10.82 -0.31
CA HIS A 163 14.96 -11.63 0.41
C HIS A 163 15.74 -10.84 1.45
N ALA A 164 16.04 -9.54 1.22
CA ALA A 164 16.67 -8.69 2.23
C ALA A 164 15.79 -8.56 3.49
N ILE A 165 14.47 -8.42 3.31
CA ILE A 165 13.50 -8.41 4.42
C ILE A 165 13.52 -9.75 5.15
N ARG A 166 13.53 -10.87 4.40
CA ARG A 166 13.59 -12.21 4.99
C ARG A 166 14.84 -12.40 5.86
N PHE A 167 16.00 -11.96 5.38
CA PHE A 167 17.27 -12.06 6.12
C PHE A 167 17.21 -11.19 7.39
N LEU A 168 16.91 -9.90 7.24
CA LEU A 168 16.85 -9.00 8.39
C LEU A 168 15.80 -9.43 9.43
N GLY A 169 14.64 -9.90 8.99
CA GLY A 169 13.61 -10.43 9.89
C GLY A 169 14.00 -11.74 10.57
N ASN A 170 14.81 -12.59 9.91
CA ASN A 170 15.38 -13.78 10.54
C ASN A 170 16.36 -13.37 11.64
N ASP A 171 17.32 -12.51 11.31
CA ASP A 171 18.39 -12.11 12.23
C ASP A 171 17.77 -11.39 13.45
N ALA A 172 16.78 -10.52 13.23
CA ALA A 172 16.08 -9.84 14.30
C ALA A 172 15.29 -10.78 15.23
N LEU A 173 14.58 -11.78 14.70
CA LEU A 173 13.71 -12.64 15.52
C LEU A 173 14.42 -13.87 16.10
N HIS A 174 15.38 -14.44 15.38
CA HIS A 174 16.09 -15.65 15.81
C HIS A 174 17.35 -15.33 16.61
N GLU A 175 18.13 -14.35 16.14
CA GLU A 175 19.39 -13.95 16.79
C GLU A 175 19.20 -12.78 17.76
N ILE A 176 18.00 -12.19 17.80
CA ILE A 176 17.66 -11.04 18.67
C ILE A 176 18.58 -9.84 18.38
N GLU A 177 18.99 -9.71 17.11
CA GLU A 177 19.81 -8.59 16.66
C GLU A 177 18.93 -7.35 16.43
N ASN A 178 19.35 -6.21 16.98
CA ASN A 178 18.60 -4.97 16.82
C ASN A 178 18.91 -4.35 15.44
N PRO A 179 17.94 -4.30 14.50
CA PRO A 179 18.19 -3.82 13.16
C PRO A 179 18.40 -2.29 13.14
N PRO A 180 19.23 -1.76 12.23
CA PRO A 180 19.39 -0.32 12.06
C PRO A 180 18.06 0.32 11.64
N LYS A 181 17.74 1.50 12.18
CA LYS A 181 16.50 2.22 11.86
C LYS A 181 16.44 2.57 10.37
N GLU A 182 17.58 2.94 9.79
CA GLU A 182 17.74 3.27 8.37
C GLU A 182 17.45 2.06 7.47
N SER A 183 17.90 0.87 7.88
CA SER A 183 17.59 -0.37 7.15
C SER A 183 16.09 -0.65 7.15
N LEU A 184 15.42 -0.47 8.30
CA LEU A 184 13.97 -0.65 8.37
C LEU A 184 13.21 0.34 7.48
N ILE A 185 13.63 1.60 7.41
CA ILE A 185 13.03 2.61 6.51
C ILE A 185 13.03 2.11 5.06
N ILE A 186 14.20 1.67 4.58
CA ILE A 186 14.35 1.15 3.20
C ILE A 186 13.44 -0.07 2.98
N LEU A 187 13.35 -0.96 3.97
CA LEU A 187 12.53 -2.18 3.85
C LEU A 187 11.03 -1.88 3.91
N PHE A 188 10.59 -0.88 4.68
CA PHE A 188 9.22 -0.38 4.62
C PHE A 188 8.88 0.14 3.23
N GLU A 189 9.77 0.88 2.56
CA GLU A 189 9.54 1.32 1.18
C GLU A 189 9.35 0.15 0.21
N VAL A 190 10.16 -0.91 0.36
CA VAL A 190 10.03 -2.13 -0.44
C VAL A 190 8.67 -2.80 -0.23
N VAL A 191 8.24 -2.97 1.03
CA VAL A 191 6.93 -3.58 1.35
C VAL A 191 5.78 -2.69 0.89
N ASN A 192 5.90 -1.37 1.05
CA ASN A 192 4.88 -0.44 0.58
C ASN A 192 4.72 -0.55 -0.94
N HIS A 193 5.82 -0.54 -1.70
CA HIS A 193 5.77 -0.69 -3.15
C HIS A 193 5.14 -2.03 -3.56
N LEU A 194 5.49 -3.13 -2.87
CA LEU A 194 4.88 -4.44 -3.07
C LEU A 194 3.35 -4.39 -2.91
N LEU A 195 2.87 -3.88 -1.78
CA LEU A 195 1.42 -3.85 -1.49
C LEU A 195 0.66 -2.88 -2.39
N GLU A 196 1.27 -1.73 -2.72
CA GLU A 196 0.69 -0.75 -3.64
C GLU A 196 0.49 -1.40 -5.01
N ASN A 197 1.52 -2.05 -5.56
CA ASN A 197 1.44 -2.70 -6.88
C ASN A 197 0.44 -3.85 -6.91
N LEU A 198 0.44 -4.73 -5.89
CA LEU A 198 -0.41 -5.92 -5.91
C LEU A 198 -1.89 -5.64 -5.65
N PHE A 199 -2.23 -4.62 -4.85
CA PHE A 199 -3.60 -4.45 -4.36
C PHE A 199 -4.20 -3.08 -4.64
N ILE A 200 -3.39 -2.02 -4.67
CA ILE A 200 -3.90 -0.64 -4.70
C ILE A 200 -3.91 -0.08 -6.13
N SER A 201 -2.82 -0.24 -6.88
CA SER A 201 -2.65 0.32 -8.22
C SER A 201 -3.77 -0.14 -9.17
N ASP A 202 -3.99 -1.44 -9.28
CA ASP A 202 -5.02 -2.00 -10.17
C ASP A 202 -6.42 -1.56 -9.73
N SER A 203 -6.68 -1.50 -8.42
CA SER A 203 -7.95 -1.03 -7.87
C SER A 203 -8.20 0.47 -8.15
N LYS A 204 -7.15 1.31 -8.16
CA LYS A 204 -7.25 2.73 -8.51
C LYS A 204 -7.46 2.95 -10.02
N ILE A 205 -6.90 2.07 -10.85
CA ILE A 205 -6.98 2.12 -12.31
C ILE A 205 -8.35 1.63 -12.78
N LYS A 206 -8.86 0.55 -12.17
CA LYS A 206 -10.15 -0.08 -12.52
C LYS A 206 -11.29 0.95 -12.47
N GLY A 207 -11.94 1.15 -13.62
CA GLY A 207 -13.05 2.10 -13.76
C GLY A 207 -12.65 3.57 -13.98
N ARG A 208 -11.35 3.90 -13.98
CA ARG A 208 -10.86 5.27 -14.27
C ARG A 208 -10.04 5.36 -15.56
N LEU A 209 -9.32 4.30 -15.91
CA LEU A 209 -8.46 4.25 -17.08
C LEU A 209 -8.76 3.00 -17.91
N GLU A 210 -8.63 3.12 -19.23
CA GLU A 210 -8.70 1.98 -20.15
C GLU A 210 -7.36 1.22 -20.10
N THR A 211 -7.39 -0.07 -19.77
CA THR A 211 -6.23 -0.98 -19.79
C THR A 211 -6.35 -1.99 -20.92
N ILE A 212 -5.29 -2.79 -21.12
CA ILE A 212 -5.31 -3.93 -22.03
C ILE A 212 -6.35 -4.94 -21.53
N ILE A 213 -7.13 -5.49 -22.46
CA ILE A 213 -8.10 -6.56 -22.21
C ILE A 213 -7.48 -7.85 -22.74
N ASP A 214 -7.06 -8.70 -21.80
CA ASP A 214 -6.45 -10.00 -22.05
C ASP A 214 -7.24 -11.16 -21.42
N THR A 215 -8.42 -10.88 -20.86
CA THR A 215 -9.38 -11.88 -20.39
C THR A 215 -10.72 -11.83 -21.13
N TYR A 216 -11.32 -13.00 -21.34
CA TYR A 216 -12.61 -13.12 -22.03
C TYR A 216 -13.75 -12.45 -21.25
N GLU A 217 -13.71 -12.49 -19.91
CA GLU A 217 -14.73 -11.85 -19.07
C GLU A 217 -14.75 -10.33 -19.24
N GLU A 218 -13.57 -9.70 -19.29
CA GLU A 218 -13.45 -8.26 -19.55
C GLU A 218 -13.87 -7.90 -20.97
N PHE A 219 -13.56 -8.76 -21.94
CA PHE A 219 -14.05 -8.63 -23.31
C PHE A 219 -15.58 -8.62 -23.38
N ILE A 220 -16.25 -9.55 -22.71
CA ILE A 220 -17.72 -9.60 -22.66
C ILE A 220 -18.30 -8.38 -21.96
N LYS A 221 -17.69 -7.91 -20.87
CA LYS A 221 -18.10 -6.67 -20.18
C LYS A 221 -17.98 -5.46 -21.11
N LEU A 222 -16.87 -5.34 -21.84
CA LEU A 222 -16.70 -4.27 -22.83
C LEU A 222 -17.76 -4.36 -23.92
N LEU A 223 -18.00 -5.56 -24.45
CA LEU A 223 -19.01 -5.80 -25.49
C LEU A 223 -20.40 -5.37 -25.02
N CYS A 224 -20.80 -5.78 -23.81
CA CYS A 224 -22.08 -5.39 -23.22
C CYS A 224 -22.19 -3.87 -23.03
N HIS A 225 -21.11 -3.22 -22.60
CA HIS A 225 -21.09 -1.77 -22.38
C HIS A 225 -21.17 -0.98 -23.70
N LYS A 226 -20.65 -1.52 -24.80
CA LYS A 226 -20.66 -0.87 -26.11
C LYS A 226 -21.95 -1.08 -26.90
N ILE A 227 -22.70 -2.15 -26.64
CA ILE A 227 -24.01 -2.36 -27.25
C ILE A 227 -24.98 -1.28 -26.75
N THR A 228 -25.47 -0.44 -27.66
CA THR A 228 -26.47 0.58 -27.35
C THR A 228 -27.88 0.13 -27.74
N LYS A 229 -28.91 0.75 -27.15
CA LYS A 229 -30.32 0.43 -27.46
C LYS A 229 -30.67 0.61 -28.94
N GLU A 230 -29.96 1.48 -29.65
CA GLU A 230 -30.16 1.75 -31.08
C GLU A 230 -29.59 0.66 -32.01
N MET A 231 -28.78 -0.25 -31.47
CA MET A 231 -28.17 -1.37 -32.19
C MET A 231 -29.04 -2.63 -32.15
N VAL A 232 -30.07 -2.65 -31.31
CA VAL A 232 -31.00 -3.79 -31.20
C VAL A 232 -31.72 -4.01 -32.53
N GLY A 233 -31.69 -5.24 -33.02
CA GLY A 233 -32.28 -5.66 -34.29
C GLY A 233 -31.40 -5.41 -35.53
N LYS A 234 -30.18 -4.88 -35.37
CA LYS A 234 -29.21 -4.66 -36.46
C LYS A 234 -28.12 -5.73 -36.43
N ASP A 235 -27.58 -5.99 -37.62
CA ASP A 235 -26.39 -6.82 -37.81
C ASP A 235 -25.15 -5.90 -37.78
N ALA A 236 -24.19 -6.19 -36.90
CA ALA A 236 -22.96 -5.43 -36.75
C ALA A 236 -21.75 -6.37 -36.60
N SER A 237 -20.62 -5.97 -37.17
CA SER A 237 -19.34 -6.64 -36.97
C SER A 237 -18.68 -6.23 -35.65
N LEU A 238 -17.76 -7.04 -35.12
CA LEU A 238 -17.04 -6.69 -33.88
C LEU A 238 -16.35 -5.32 -33.92
N PRO A 239 -15.68 -4.90 -35.02
CA PRO A 239 -15.12 -3.55 -35.12
C PRO A 239 -16.18 -2.44 -35.05
N GLU A 240 -17.38 -2.66 -35.59
CA GLU A 240 -18.48 -1.70 -35.54
C GLU A 240 -19.07 -1.59 -34.13
N ILE A 241 -19.11 -2.70 -33.38
CA ILE A 241 -19.58 -2.72 -31.99
C ILE A 241 -18.55 -2.07 -31.05
N LEU A 242 -17.28 -2.46 -31.16
CA LEU A 242 -16.23 -2.03 -30.24
C LEU A 242 -15.68 -0.62 -30.56
N GLY A 243 -15.75 -0.20 -31.82
CA GLY A 243 -15.23 1.08 -32.29
C GLY A 243 -13.78 1.30 -31.87
N LYS A 244 -13.48 2.47 -31.28
CA LYS A 244 -12.12 2.81 -30.83
C LYS A 244 -11.60 1.92 -29.70
N SER A 245 -12.48 1.26 -28.94
CA SER A 245 -12.08 0.39 -27.82
C SER A 245 -11.52 -0.96 -28.29
N GLN A 246 -11.61 -1.28 -29.58
CA GLN A 246 -10.90 -2.43 -30.16
C GLN A 246 -9.38 -2.35 -29.94
N ARG A 247 -8.80 -1.14 -29.85
CA ARG A 247 -7.37 -0.93 -29.57
C ARG A 247 -6.91 -1.49 -28.23
N LEU A 248 -7.84 -1.77 -27.31
CA LEU A 248 -7.56 -2.28 -25.97
C LEU A 248 -7.32 -3.79 -25.99
N ILE A 249 -7.73 -4.48 -27.06
CA ILE A 249 -7.63 -5.94 -27.18
C ILE A 249 -6.46 -6.25 -28.12
N PRO A 250 -5.39 -6.90 -27.65
CA PRO A 250 -4.30 -7.35 -28.51
C PRO A 250 -4.82 -8.33 -29.58
N MET A 251 -4.20 -8.30 -30.77
CA MET A 251 -4.70 -9.06 -31.93
C MET A 251 -4.78 -10.58 -31.69
N GLU A 252 -3.82 -11.11 -30.93
CA GLU A 252 -3.75 -12.53 -30.55
C GLU A 252 -5.01 -12.94 -29.76
N TYR A 253 -5.32 -12.20 -28.70
CA TYR A 253 -6.51 -12.43 -27.88
C TYR A 253 -7.82 -12.13 -28.62
N LEU A 254 -7.85 -11.15 -29.52
CA LEU A 254 -9.06 -10.83 -30.29
C LEU A 254 -9.54 -12.06 -31.09
N THR A 255 -8.61 -12.80 -31.68
CA THR A 255 -8.96 -14.02 -32.43
C THR A 255 -9.49 -15.14 -31.53
N GLU A 256 -8.90 -15.31 -30.35
CA GLU A 256 -9.32 -16.32 -29.36
C GLU A 256 -10.68 -15.98 -28.72
N PHE A 257 -10.91 -14.70 -28.39
CA PHE A 257 -12.17 -14.23 -27.87
C PHE A 257 -13.28 -14.32 -28.90
N GLU A 258 -12.99 -14.03 -30.17
CA GLU A 258 -13.96 -14.19 -31.25
C GLU A 258 -14.37 -15.66 -31.44
N SER A 259 -13.43 -16.62 -31.41
CA SER A 259 -13.80 -18.05 -31.48
C SER A 259 -14.62 -18.48 -30.26
N THR A 260 -14.21 -18.06 -29.05
CA THR A 260 -14.92 -18.39 -27.81
C THR A 260 -16.33 -17.79 -27.79
N LEU A 261 -16.49 -16.55 -28.27
CA LEU A 261 -17.79 -15.89 -28.43
C LEU A 261 -18.71 -16.65 -29.39
N ILE A 262 -18.19 -17.09 -30.54
CA ILE A 262 -18.97 -17.89 -31.51
C ILE A 262 -19.43 -19.20 -30.86
N ASP A 263 -18.57 -19.87 -30.10
CA ASP A 263 -18.91 -21.10 -29.38
C ASP A 263 -19.99 -20.87 -28.32
N GLU A 264 -19.91 -19.80 -27.54
CA GLU A 264 -20.93 -19.45 -26.54
C GLU A 264 -22.29 -19.08 -27.16
N ILE A 265 -22.28 -18.39 -28.30
CA ILE A 265 -23.49 -18.09 -29.06
C ILE A 265 -24.13 -19.39 -29.58
N ASN A 266 -23.33 -20.30 -30.15
CA ASN A 266 -23.83 -21.59 -30.64
C ASN A 266 -24.40 -22.46 -29.52
N LEU A 267 -23.84 -22.36 -28.31
CA LEU A 267 -24.34 -23.03 -27.11
C LEU A 267 -25.55 -22.33 -26.46
N SER A 268 -26.06 -21.23 -27.05
CA SER A 268 -27.17 -20.43 -26.53
C SER A 268 -26.94 -19.92 -25.10
N LYS A 269 -25.69 -19.62 -24.74
CA LYS A 269 -25.35 -19.06 -23.42
C LYS A 269 -25.55 -17.54 -23.33
N LEU A 270 -25.59 -16.86 -24.47
CA LEU A 270 -25.68 -15.40 -24.56
C LEU A 270 -27.02 -14.98 -25.17
N ASP A 271 -27.89 -14.37 -24.35
CA ASP A 271 -29.25 -14.01 -24.74
C ASP A 271 -29.37 -12.72 -25.56
N PHE A 272 -28.28 -11.96 -25.69
CA PHE A 272 -28.25 -10.62 -26.27
C PHE A 272 -27.65 -10.56 -27.69
N ILE A 273 -26.98 -11.61 -28.15
CA ILE A 273 -26.26 -11.63 -29.43
C ILE A 273 -26.41 -13.00 -30.12
N SER A 274 -26.70 -12.99 -31.42
CA SER A 274 -26.91 -14.21 -32.22
C SER A 274 -26.11 -14.15 -33.53
N LEU A 275 -25.85 -15.31 -34.13
CA LEU A 275 -25.26 -15.40 -35.47
C LEU A 275 -26.37 -15.43 -36.53
N PRO A 276 -26.43 -14.48 -37.46
CA PRO A 276 -27.33 -14.57 -38.60
C PRO A 276 -26.94 -15.79 -39.44
N GLY A 277 -27.92 -16.56 -39.91
CA GLY A 277 -27.72 -17.89 -40.55
C GLY A 277 -26.85 -17.95 -41.81
N ASN A 278 -26.24 -16.83 -42.23
CA ASN A 278 -25.31 -16.74 -43.35
C ASN A 278 -23.86 -16.80 -42.84
N LYS A 279 -23.25 -17.99 -42.90
CA LYS A 279 -21.90 -18.31 -42.41
C LYS A 279 -20.73 -17.50 -43.03
N CYS A 280 -20.98 -16.61 -43.98
CA CYS A 280 -19.93 -15.96 -44.79
C CYS A 280 -19.56 -14.54 -44.35
N GLU A 281 -20.36 -13.88 -43.51
CA GLU A 281 -20.03 -12.55 -42.98
C GLU A 281 -19.92 -12.62 -41.46
N ARG A 282 -18.78 -12.23 -40.87
CA ARG A 282 -18.58 -12.12 -39.41
C ARG A 282 -19.39 -10.96 -38.82
N LYS A 283 -20.71 -11.04 -38.98
CA LYS A 283 -21.70 -10.11 -38.48
C LYS A 283 -22.48 -10.79 -37.39
N TYR A 284 -22.77 -10.05 -36.34
CA TYR A 284 -23.51 -10.49 -35.18
C TYR A 284 -24.80 -9.69 -35.09
N ARG A 285 -25.91 -10.38 -34.88
CA ARG A 285 -27.21 -9.72 -34.71
C ARG A 285 -27.43 -9.47 -33.22
N ILE A 286 -27.73 -8.21 -32.88
CA ILE A 286 -27.98 -7.82 -31.49
C ILE A 286 -29.47 -8.02 -31.22
N GLU A 287 -29.82 -9.07 -30.47
CA GLU A 287 -31.21 -9.46 -30.20
C GLU A 287 -31.85 -8.61 -29.10
N LYS A 288 -31.06 -8.26 -28.07
CA LYS A 288 -31.54 -7.54 -26.89
C LYS A 288 -30.46 -6.60 -26.36
N TYR A 289 -30.89 -5.53 -25.71
CA TYR A 289 -29.98 -4.71 -24.91
C TYR A 289 -29.56 -5.52 -23.67
N PRO A 290 -28.27 -5.75 -23.42
CA PRO A 290 -27.82 -6.43 -22.22
C PRO A 290 -28.22 -5.57 -21.01
N GLY A 291 -29.21 -6.01 -20.23
CA GLY A 291 -29.44 -5.47 -18.89
C GLY A 291 -28.17 -5.67 -18.06
N SER A 292 -27.83 -4.77 -17.14
CA SER A 292 -26.56 -4.78 -16.39
C SER A 292 -26.25 -6.18 -15.82
N VAL A 293 -25.49 -7.00 -16.56
CA VAL A 293 -25.18 -8.37 -16.12
C VAL A 293 -24.10 -8.35 -15.03
N PHE A 294 -23.38 -7.24 -14.89
CA PHE A 294 -22.33 -7.09 -13.88
C PHE A 294 -22.32 -5.65 -13.36
N ASP A 295 -23.09 -5.40 -12.29
CA ASP A 295 -22.88 -4.23 -11.43
C ASP A 295 -21.65 -4.47 -10.54
N TRP A 296 -21.00 -3.35 -10.17
CA TRP A 296 -19.85 -3.10 -9.26
C TRP A 296 -18.42 -3.46 -9.70
#